data_AF-A0A2G6DVZ0-F1
#
_entry.id   AF-A0A2G6DVZ0-F1
#
_cell.length_a   1.000
_cell.length_b   1.000
_cell.length_c   1.000
_cell.angle_alpha   90.00
_cell.angle_beta   90.00
_cell.angle_gamma   90.00
#
_symmetry.space_group_name_H-M   'P 1'
#
loop_
_entity.id
_entity.type
_entity.pdbx_description
1 polymer ?
#
loop_
_entity_poly.entity_id
_entity_poly.type
_entity_poly.pdbx_seq_one_letter_code
_entity_poly.pdbx_strand_id
1 'polypeptide(L)'
;MKLKVTVNGQEYDVDVEVEEDPTPGVGALMIEVAAGEEVASGQTLMVLEAMKMETEVTAPHDGTVAVVNVAVGDAVSSGQVLLEWA
;
A
#
# COMPACT_ATOMS: atom_id res chain seq x y z
N MET A 1 1.51 18.65 10.56
CA MET A 1 2.58 18.54 11.58
C MET A 1 3.89 19.11 11.03
N LYS A 2 4.76 19.66 11.89
CA LYS A 2 6.09 20.17 11.48
C LYS A 2 7.15 19.09 11.59
N LEU A 3 7.80 18.77 10.48
CA LEU A 3 8.94 17.86 10.39
C LEU A 3 10.24 18.65 10.23
N LYS A 4 11.34 18.15 10.81
CA LYS A 4 12.70 18.66 10.56
C LYS A 4 13.43 17.73 9.62
N VAL A 5 13.94 18.27 8.52
CA VAL A 5 14.69 17.51 7.51
C VAL A 5 16.06 18.14 7.33
N THR A 6 17.11 17.31 7.24
CA THR A 6 18.49 17.77 7.01
C THR A 6 18.93 17.43 5.59
N VAL A 7 19.35 18.43 4.82
CA VAL A 7 19.91 18.26 3.46
C VAL A 7 21.32 18.84 3.43
N ASN A 8 22.32 17.99 3.18
CA ASN A 8 23.75 18.37 3.16
C ASN A 8 24.22 19.09 4.44
N GLY A 9 23.66 18.73 5.60
CA GLY A 9 23.99 19.33 6.90
C GLY A 9 23.24 20.62 7.24
N GLN A 10 22.38 21.12 6.36
CA GLN A 10 21.49 22.25 6.65
C GLN A 10 20.09 21.75 7.05
N GLU A 11 19.55 22.29 8.15
CA GLU A 11 18.20 21.96 8.63
C GLU A 11 17.11 22.79 7.93
N TYR A 12 15.98 22.15 7.65
CA TYR A 12 14.78 22.75 7.08
C TYR A 12 13.56 22.32 7.92
N ASP A 13 12.70 23.28 8.23
CA ASP A 13 11.38 23.00 8.78
C ASP A 13 10.40 22.77 7.61
N VAL A 14 9.74 21.62 7.60
CA VAL A 14 8.74 21.21 6.60
C VAL A 14 7.38 21.14 7.28
N ASP A 15 6.45 21.96 6.82
CA ASP A 15 5.05 21.89 7.22
C ASP A 15 4.35 20.80 6.38
N VAL A 16 3.94 19.71 7.03
CA VAL A 16 3.16 18.63 6.42
C VAL A 16 1.70 18.81 6.79
N GLU A 17 0.84 19.08 5.83
CA GLU A 17 -0.62 19.00 6.02
C GLU A 17 -1.08 17.58 5.70
N VAL A 18 -1.84 16.99 6.62
CA VAL A 18 -2.47 15.68 6.40
C VAL A 18 -3.90 15.98 5.99
N GLU A 19 -4.21 15.78 4.71
CA GLU A 19 -5.59 15.72 4.26
C GLU A 19 -6.16 14.36 4.66
N GLU A 20 -7.03 14.35 5.66
CA GLU A 20 -7.84 13.16 5.97
C GLU A 20 -9.02 13.15 4.99
N ASP A 21 -9.09 12.14 4.12
CA ASP A 21 -10.27 11.96 3.27
C ASP A 21 -11.48 11.68 4.19
N PRO A 22 -12.51 12.56 4.22
CA PRO A 22 -13.62 12.43 5.16
C PRO A 22 -14.53 11.23 4.84
N THR A 23 -14.30 10.56 3.71
CA THR A 23 -15.10 9.43 3.24
C THR A 23 -14.50 8.11 3.74
N PRO A 24 -15.28 7.22 4.38
CA PRO A 24 -14.82 5.88 4.71
C PRO A 24 -14.50 5.06 3.46
N GLY A 25 -13.28 5.16 2.96
CA GLY A 25 -12.74 4.35 1.88
C GLY A 25 -11.76 3.30 2.40
N VAL A 26 -11.59 2.23 1.63
CA VAL A 26 -10.43 1.35 1.75
C VAL A 26 -9.42 1.84 0.71
N GLY A 27 -8.15 2.01 1.07
CA GLY A 27 -7.07 2.43 0.18
C GLY A 27 -5.94 1.43 0.13
N ALA A 28 -5.21 1.35 -0.97
CA ALA A 28 -3.97 0.58 -1.08
C ALA A 28 -2.80 1.40 -0.48
N LEU A 29 -2.35 1.03 0.72
CA LEU A 29 -1.29 1.75 1.44
C LEU A 29 0.11 1.37 0.94
N MET A 30 0.36 0.08 0.70
CA MET A 30 1.65 -0.44 0.24
C MET A 30 1.44 -1.62 -0.72
N ILE A 31 2.33 -1.74 -1.70
CA ILE A 31 2.39 -2.89 -2.62
C ILE A 31 3.78 -3.52 -2.45
N GLU A 32 3.82 -4.76 -1.96
CA GLU A 32 5.06 -5.45 -1.57
C GLU A 32 5.59 -6.39 -2.65
N VAL A 33 4.83 -6.57 -3.74
CA VAL A 33 5.16 -7.53 -4.82
C VAL A 33 4.99 -6.91 -6.20
N ALA A 34 5.72 -7.47 -7.17
CA ALA A 34 5.62 -7.09 -8.58
C ALA A 34 5.10 -8.22 -9.47
N ALA A 35 4.60 -7.87 -10.66
CA ALA A 35 4.30 -8.85 -11.71
C ALA A 35 5.56 -9.67 -12.07
N GLY A 36 5.40 -10.99 -12.17
CA GLY A 36 6.46 -11.97 -12.40
C GLY A 36 7.16 -12.46 -11.14
N GLU A 37 6.82 -11.96 -9.96
CA GLU A 37 7.43 -12.36 -8.69
C GLU A 37 6.86 -13.69 -8.18
N GLU A 38 7.74 -14.58 -7.71
CA GLU A 38 7.35 -15.79 -6.97
C GLU A 38 7.12 -15.46 -5.50
N VAL A 39 6.00 -15.91 -4.95
CA VAL A 39 5.60 -15.66 -3.56
C VAL A 39 5.21 -16.96 -2.87
N ALA A 40 5.45 -17.02 -1.57
CA ALA A 40 5.07 -18.16 -0.73
C ALA A 40 3.72 -17.94 -0.04
N SER A 41 3.01 -19.02 0.30
CA SER A 41 1.80 -18.95 1.13
C SER A 41 2.07 -18.20 2.44
N GLY A 42 1.19 -17.26 2.75
CA GLY A 42 1.31 -16.39 3.91
C GLY A 42 2.22 -15.17 3.72
N GLN A 43 2.95 -15.06 2.61
CA GLN A 43 3.71 -13.85 2.28
C GLN A 43 2.78 -12.67 2.07
N THR A 44 3.10 -11.52 2.66
CA THR A 44 2.38 -10.26 2.46
C THR A 44 2.53 -9.79 1.02
N LEU A 45 1.42 -9.48 0.37
CA LEU A 45 1.35 -8.99 -1.01
C LEU A 45 1.16 -7.47 -1.05
N MET A 46 0.32 -6.95 -0.16
CA MET A 46 0.02 -5.53 -0.04
C MET A 46 -0.59 -5.23 1.33
N VAL A 47 -0.61 -3.95 1.69
CA VAL A 47 -1.28 -3.44 2.88
C VAL A 47 -2.40 -2.52 2.44
N LEU A 48 -3.60 -2.77 2.96
CA LEU A 48 -4.76 -1.90 2.78
C LEU A 48 -4.93 -1.02 4.02
N GLU A 49 -5.41 0.19 3.85
CA GLU A 49 -5.83 1.06 4.96
C GLU A 49 -7.32 1.37 4.90
N ALA A 50 -7.95 1.47 6.07
CA ALA A 50 -9.30 1.99 6.23
C ALA A 50 -9.46 2.58 7.63
N MET A 51 -9.95 3.83 7.74
CA MET A 51 -10.14 4.51 9.03
C MET A 51 -8.91 4.43 9.97
N LYS A 52 -7.70 4.62 9.42
CA LYS A 52 -6.41 4.54 10.16
C LYS A 52 -6.05 3.13 10.66
N MET A 53 -6.76 2.10 10.19
CA MET A 53 -6.44 0.70 10.44
C MET A 53 -5.80 0.10 9.20
N GLU A 54 -4.67 -0.56 9.40
CA GLU A 54 -3.96 -1.30 8.36
C GLU A 54 -4.39 -2.77 8.37
N THR A 55 -4.48 -3.37 7.19
CA THR A 55 -4.80 -4.80 7.03
C THR A 55 -3.90 -5.38 5.94
N GLU A 56 -3.16 -6.41 6.28
CA GLU A 56 -2.33 -7.16 5.35
C GLU A 56 -3.18 -8.07 4.46
N VAL A 57 -2.88 -8.08 3.17
CA VAL A 57 -3.37 -9.08 2.22
C VAL A 57 -2.24 -10.05 1.96
N THR A 58 -2.43 -11.32 2.35
CA THR A 58 -1.41 -12.37 2.22
C THR A 58 -1.74 -13.36 1.11
N ALA A 59 -0.69 -13.99 0.58
CA ALA A 59 -0.81 -15.05 -0.43
C ALA A 59 -1.55 -16.27 0.14
N PRO A 60 -2.64 -16.74 -0.50
CA PRO A 60 -3.35 -17.93 -0.06
C PRO A 60 -2.59 -19.23 -0.36
N HIS A 61 -1.63 -19.20 -1.29
CA HIS A 61 -0.80 -20.34 -1.68
C HIS A 61 0.51 -19.85 -2.30
N ASP A 62 1.45 -20.77 -2.52
CA ASP A 62 2.65 -20.49 -3.31
C ASP A 62 2.28 -20.24 -4.78
N GLY A 63 2.95 -19.32 -5.46
CA GLY A 63 2.67 -19.06 -6.87
C GLY A 63 3.43 -17.86 -7.43
N THR A 64 3.17 -17.53 -8.69
CA THR A 64 3.74 -16.36 -9.36
C THR A 64 2.66 -15.31 -9.57
N VAL A 65 2.97 -14.06 -9.23
CA VAL A 65 2.10 -12.92 -9.50
C VAL A 65 2.07 -12.66 -11.00
N ALA A 66 0.90 -12.72 -11.63
CA ALA A 66 0.76 -12.36 -13.04
C ALA A 66 0.65 -10.84 -13.23
N VAL A 67 -0.25 -10.21 -12.47
CA VAL A 67 -0.58 -8.77 -12.59
C VAL A 67 -0.95 -8.20 -11.23
N VAL A 68 -0.49 -6.99 -10.95
CA VAL A 68 -1.00 -6.16 -9.83
C VAL A 68 -1.89 -5.07 -10.43
N ASN A 69 -3.16 -5.05 -10.01
CA ASN A 69 -4.22 -4.20 -10.61
C ASN A 69 -4.44 -2.87 -9.87
N VAL A 70 -3.62 -2.58 -8.85
CA VAL A 70 -3.72 -1.37 -8.01
C VAL A 70 -2.34 -0.76 -7.78
N ALA A 71 -2.30 0.55 -7.61
CA ALA A 71 -1.12 1.30 -7.18
C ALA A 71 -1.30 1.83 -5.74
N VAL A 72 -0.18 2.22 -5.12
CA VAL A 72 -0.21 2.90 -3.82
C VAL A 72 -1.03 4.18 -3.92
N GLY A 73 -1.97 4.35 -2.99
CA GLY A 73 -2.91 5.47 -2.93
C GLY A 73 -4.25 5.22 -3.64
N ASP A 74 -4.39 4.11 -4.39
CA ASP A 74 -5.65 3.81 -5.06
C ASP A 74 -6.76 3.46 -4.07
N ALA A 75 -7.97 3.96 -4.33
CA ALA A 75 -9.17 3.53 -3.63
C ALA A 75 -9.55 2.10 -4.05
N VAL A 76 -9.89 1.27 -3.06
CA VAL A 76 -10.28 -0.13 -3.22
C VAL A 76 -11.75 -0.31 -2.89
N SER A 77 -12.47 -0.99 -3.79
CA SER A 77 -13.88 -1.35 -3.61
C SER A 77 -14.06 -2.82 -3.23
N SER A 78 -15.16 -3.12 -2.53
CA SER A 78 -15.54 -4.51 -2.26
C SER A 78 -15.69 -5.32 -3.56
N GLY A 79 -15.04 -6.48 -3.61
CA GLY A 79 -15.05 -7.36 -4.79
C GLY A 79 -14.12 -6.93 -5.93
N GLN A 80 -13.37 -5.83 -5.79
CA GLN A 80 -12.36 -5.44 -6.75
C GLN A 80 -11.23 -6.48 -6.78
N VAL A 81 -10.81 -6.84 -8.00
CA VAL A 81 -9.63 -7.69 -8.19
C VAL A 81 -8.38 -6.84 -7.97
N LEU A 82 -7.56 -7.22 -6.99
CA LEU A 82 -6.33 -6.49 -6.64
C LEU A 82 -5.09 -7.06 -7.33
N LEU A 83 -5.07 -8.37 -7.57
CA LEU A 83 -3.94 -9.12 -8.10
C LEU A 83 -4.45 -10.38 -8.80
N GLU A 84 -3.72 -10.83 -9.82
CA GLU A 84 -3.97 -12.08 -10.53
C GLU A 84 -2.77 -13.02 -10.44
N TRP A 85 -3.04 -14.32 -10.36
CA TRP A 85 -2.04 -15.39 -10.35
C TRP A 85 -1.73 -15.85 -11.77
N ALA A 86 -0.49 -16.29 -12.01
CA ALA A 86 -0.08 -16.94 -13.26
C ALA A 86 -0.55 -18.40 -13.35
#